data_AF-A0A0L0BZN0-F1
#
_entry.id   AF-A0A0L0BZN0-F1
#
_cell.length_a   1.000
_cell.length_b   1.000
_cell.length_c   1.000
_cell.angle_alpha   90.00
_cell.angle_beta   90.00
_cell.angle_gamma   90.00
#
_symmetry.space_group_name_H-M   'P 1'
#
loop_
_entity.id
_entity.type
_entity.pdbx_description
1 polymer ?
#
loop_
_entity_poly.entity_id
_entity_poly.type
_entity_poly.pdbx_seq_one_letter_code
_entity_poly.pdbx_strand_id
1 'polypeptide(L)' 'MKETVNVNGHTGTWCEIDSTEFNGEILYLMESEQYGENAPCLIIREDNTLFMEDVYNGFDELFEIY' A
#
# COMPACT_ATOMS: atom_id res chain seq x y z
N MET A 1 -11.61 -5.94 -3.05
CA MET A 1 -11.10 -5.70 -1.69
C MET A 1 -10.23 -6.88 -1.31
N LYS A 2 -8.92 -6.64 -1.17
CA LYS A 2 -7.87 -7.48 -0.65
C LYS A 2 -8.00 -7.60 0.85
N GLU A 3 -7.64 -8.77 1.37
CA GLU A 3 -7.64 -9.03 2.79
C GLU A 3 -6.51 -8.26 3.49
N THR A 4 -6.64 -8.06 4.80
CA THR A 4 -5.57 -7.54 5.64
C THR A 4 -4.35 -8.48 5.59
N VAL A 5 -3.15 -7.93 5.40
CA VAL A 5 -1.92 -8.72 5.26
C VAL A 5 -0.78 -8.22 6.15
N ASN A 6 0.17 -9.11 6.43
CA ASN A 6 1.49 -8.71 6.94
C ASN A 6 2.38 -8.37 5.74
N VAL A 7 3.01 -7.21 5.76
CA VAL A 7 3.96 -6.79 4.73
C VAL A 7 5.36 -7.00 5.26
N ASN A 8 6.20 -7.73 4.53
CA ASN A 8 7.56 -8.04 4.96
C ASN A 8 8.36 -6.75 5.21
N GLY A 9 9.03 -6.65 6.36
CA GLY A 9 9.77 -5.45 6.77
C GLY A 9 8.95 -4.42 7.55
N HIS A 10 7.62 -4.57 7.65
CA HIS A 10 6.76 -3.66 8.38
C HIS A 10 6.09 -4.35 9.57
N THR A 11 5.89 -3.59 10.64
CA THR A 11 5.26 -4.09 11.87
C THR A 11 3.75 -4.18 11.70
N GLY A 12 3.19 -5.29 12.16
CA GLY A 12 1.75 -5.48 12.24
C GLY A 12 1.08 -5.76 10.90
N THR A 13 -0.24 -5.66 10.92
CA THR A 13 -1.10 -5.90 9.77
C THR A 13 -1.49 -4.59 9.09
N TRP A 14 -1.75 -4.70 7.79
CA TRP A 14 -2.07 -3.59 6.91
C TRP A 14 -3.33 -3.92 6.13
N CYS A 15 -4.29 -3.00 6.10
CA CYS A 15 -5.57 -3.15 5.43
C CYS A 15 -5.60 -2.36 4.12
N GLU A 16 -6.23 -2.90 3.08
CA GLU A 16 -6.44 -2.15 1.84
C GLU A 16 -7.42 -1.00 2.09
N ILE A 17 -7.04 0.20 1.66
CA ILE A 17 -7.90 1.38 1.64
C ILE A 17 -8.22 1.85 0.22
N ASP A 18 -7.42 1.48 -0.79
CA ASP A 18 -7.68 1.75 -2.19
C ASP A 18 -6.90 0.78 -3.11
N SER A 19 -7.28 0.69 -4.38
CA SER A 19 -6.52 -0.04 -5.42
C SER A 19 -6.60 0.60 -6.80
N THR A 20 -5.56 0.40 -7.59
CA THR A 20 -5.47 0.93 -8.97
C THR A 20 -4.76 -0.04 -9.90
N GLU A 21 -5.04 0.08 -11.20
CA GLU A 21 -4.26 -0.61 -12.23
C GLU A 21 -3.09 0.29 -12.67
N PHE A 22 -1.87 -0.21 -12.56
CA PHE A 22 -0.65 0.47 -12.96
C PHE A 22 0.21 -0.46 -13.80
N ASN A 23 0.49 -0.09 -15.06
CA ASN A 23 1.26 -0.90 -16.01
C ASN A 23 0.76 -2.35 -16.19
N GLY A 24 -0.56 -2.57 -16.11
CA GLY A 24 -1.18 -3.89 -16.26
C GLY A 24 -1.09 -4.78 -15.02
N GLU A 25 -0.64 -4.23 -13.89
CA GLU A 25 -0.67 -4.87 -12.57
C GLU A 25 -1.64 -4.13 -11.65
N ILE A 26 -2.34 -4.86 -10.78
CA ILE A 26 -3.15 -4.25 -9.72
C ILE A 26 -2.27 -3.97 -8.51
N LEU A 27 -2.24 -2.71 -8.08
CA LEU A 27 -1.58 -2.26 -6.86
C LEU A 27 -2.62 -1.92 -5.79
N TYR A 28 -2.23 -2.10 -4.53
CA TYR A 28 -3.09 -1.87 -3.38
C TYR A 28 -2.43 -0.87 -2.44
N LEU A 29 -3.16 0.19 -2.10
CA LEU A 29 -2.77 1.16 -1.08
C LEU A 29 -3.21 0.62 0.29
N MET A 30 -2.26 0.54 1.21
CA MET A 30 -2.40 -0.15 2.47
C MET A 30 -2.18 0.82 3.64
N GLU A 31 -3.11 0.84 4.57
CA GLU A 31 -3.01 1.58 5.85
C GLU A 31 -2.63 0.63 6.99
N SER A 32 -1.83 1.10 7.93
CA SER A 32 -1.48 0.31 9.12
C SER A 32 -2.69 0.19 10.04
N GLU A 33 -3.12 -1.02 10.39
CA GLU A 33 -4.19 -1.19 11.37
C GLU A 33 -3.77 -0.78 12.79
N GLN A 34 -2.46 -0.81 13.07
CA GLN A 34 -1.92 -0.48 14.38
C GLN A 34 -1.72 1.03 14.57
N TYR A 35 -1.30 1.73 13.51
CA TYR A 35 -0.91 3.13 13.59
C TYR A 35 -1.87 4.07 12.85
N GLY A 36 -2.71 3.55 11.95
CA GLY A 36 -3.62 4.32 11.11
C GLY A 36 -2.88 5.46 10.38
N GLU A 37 -3.50 6.63 10.38
CA GLU A 37 -2.95 7.89 9.87
C GLU A 37 -1.61 8.34 10.48
N ASN A 38 -1.16 7.74 11.59
CA ASN A 38 0.14 8.07 12.20
C ASN A 38 1.33 7.34 11.55
N ALA A 39 1.08 6.48 10.56
CA ALA A 39 2.09 5.87 9.73
C ALA A 39 1.81 6.20 8.26
N PRO A 40 2.83 6.41 7.43
CA PRO A 40 2.62 6.52 5.99
C PRO A 40 2.06 5.22 5.44
N CYS A 41 1.30 5.32 4.35
CA CYS A 41 0.75 4.17 3.66
C CYS A 41 1.86 3.39 2.93
N LEU A 42 1.54 2.15 2.59
CA LEU A 42 2.35 1.31 1.70
C LEU A 42 1.57 1.06 0.40
N ILE A 43 2.28 0.88 -0.70
CA ILE A 43 1.71 0.28 -1.90
C ILE A 43 2.31 -1.11 -2.05
N ILE A 44 1.45 -2.12 -2.20
CA ILE A 44 1.85 -3.51 -2.40
C ILE A 44 1.29 -4.06 -3.72
N ARG A 45 1.95 -5.10 -4.23
CA ARG A 45 1.48 -5.90 -5.37
C ARG A 45 0.45 -6.94 -4.94
N GLU A 46 -0.13 -7.63 -5.92
CA GLU A 46 -1.08 -8.72 -5.69
C GLU A 46 -0.48 -9.85 -4.83
N ASP A 47 0.81 -10.15 -4.99
CA ASP A 47 1.54 -11.19 -4.25
C ASP A 47 2.01 -10.78 -2.84
N ASN A 48 1.55 -9.64 -2.33
CA ASN A 48 1.92 -9.05 -1.03
C ASN A 48 3.36 -8.54 -0.95
N THR A 49 4.06 -8.42 -2.08
CA THR A 49 5.36 -7.76 -2.10
C THR A 49 5.22 -6.24 -2.05
N LEU A 50 6.13 -5.60 -1.33
CA LEU A 50 6.21 -4.16 -1.26
C LEU A 50 6.55 -3.58 -2.65
N PHE A 51 5.78 -2.59 -3.07
CA PHE A 51 6.02 -1.81 -4.29
C PHE A 51 6.61 -0.44 -3.94
N MET A 52 6.01 0.26 -2.98
CA MET A 52 6.42 1.58 -2.51
C MET A 52 6.08 1.73 -1.02
N GLU A 53 6.94 2.45 -0.30
CA GLU A 53 6.76 2.81 1.11
C GLU A 53 6.78 4.35 1.26
N ASP A 54 6.50 4.83 2.47
CA ASP A 54 6.46 6.27 2.80
C ASP A 54 5.48 7.08 1.92
N VAL A 55 4.30 6.51 1.63
CA VAL A 55 3.28 7.12 0.78
C VAL A 55 2.31 7.99 1.60
N TYR A 56 2.20 9.27 1.26
CA TYR A 56 1.34 10.23 1.99
C TYR A 56 0.11 10.65 1.20
N ASN A 57 0.23 10.84 -0.12
CA ASN A 57 -0.88 11.26 -1.00
C ASN A 57 -1.38 10.11 -1.89
N GLY A 58 -1.29 8.87 -1.41
CA GLY A 58 -1.82 7.69 -2.10
C GLY A 58 -1.23 7.50 -3.50
N PHE A 59 -2.08 7.14 -4.47
CA PHE A 59 -1.63 6.88 -5.84
C PHE A 59 -1.26 8.14 -6.63
N ASP A 60 -1.61 9.35 -6.16
CA ASP A 60 -1.15 10.58 -6.83
C ASP A 60 0.38 10.67 -6.79
N GLU A 61 1.02 10.28 -5.67
CA GLU A 61 2.48 10.19 -5.56
C GLU A 61 3.08 9.13 -6.50
N LEU A 62 2.39 8.01 -6.69
CA LEU A 62 2.83 6.97 -7.64
C LEU A 62 2.93 7.55 -9.06
N PHE A 63 1.90 8.27 -9.50
CA PHE A 63 1.85 8.86 -10.85
C PHE A 63 2.74 10.10 -11.03
N GLU A 64 3.16 10.74 -9.93
CA GLU A 64 4.16 11.82 -9.98
C GLU A 64 5.58 11.29 -10.12
N ILE A 65 5.87 10.09 -9.60
CA ILE A 65 7.20 9.48 -9.61
C ILE A 65 7.47 8.71 -10.91
N TYR A 66 6.46 8.11 -11.53
CA TYR A 66 6.58 7.23 -12.70
C TYR A 66 5.75 7.68 -13.90
#